data_AF-A0A2V7M8Q5-F1
#
_entry.id   AF-A0A2V7M8Q5-F1
#
_cell.length_a   1.000
_cell.length_b   1.000
_cell.length_c   1.000
_cell.angle_alpha   90.00
_cell.angle_beta   90.00
_cell.angle_gamma   90.00
#
_symmetry.space_group_name_H-M   'P 1'
#
loop_
_entity.id
_entity.type
_entity.pdbx_description
1 polymer ?
#
loop_
_entity_poly.entity_id
_entity_poly.type
_entity_poly.pdbx_seq_one_letter_code
_entity_poly.pdbx_strand_id
1 'polypeptide(L)'
;SAPAIVRQDEIDTIREEYIELGVAQGVPGRGQFGVSATNTGDYTVAVINGDFNSLFVALQLALQPLSLQVNSGYRNPVHNAYHVGKASGAVSDSWHQYGCAADIQTVPILPVFPTAAQLAAAQSYWDAVADQALSLGFTVEPRDPDPQHADASFSGVGHVHIELECPLAP
;
A
#
# COMPACT_ATOMS: atom_id res chain seq x y z
N SER A 1 42.22 10.66 -20.63
CA SER A 1 41.19 11.11 -19.68
C SER A 1 40.88 9.96 -18.74
N ALA A 2 40.69 10.21 -17.44
CA ALA A 2 40.14 9.18 -16.55
C ALA A 2 38.68 8.90 -16.97
N PRO A 3 38.20 7.64 -16.88
CA PRO A 3 36.81 7.35 -17.16
C PRO A 3 35.91 8.14 -16.22
N ALA A 4 34.80 8.69 -16.74
CA ALA A 4 33.79 9.29 -15.88
C ALA A 4 33.19 8.18 -15.00
N ILE A 5 33.13 8.43 -13.68
CA ILE A 5 32.39 7.57 -12.77
C ILE A 5 30.91 7.77 -13.08
N VAL A 6 30.29 6.79 -13.72
CA VAL A 6 28.84 6.73 -13.88
C VAL A 6 28.26 6.30 -12.53
N ARG A 7 27.41 7.13 -11.94
CA ARG A 7 26.66 6.79 -10.74
C ARG A 7 25.19 6.63 -11.12
N GLN A 8 24.60 5.54 -10.66
CA GLN A 8 23.17 5.33 -10.72
C GLN A 8 22.53 6.22 -9.65
N ASP A 9 21.49 6.95 -10.03
CA ASP A 9 20.67 7.66 -9.04
C ASP A 9 19.61 6.73 -8.46
N GLU A 10 18.98 7.19 -7.38
CA GLU A 10 17.97 6.41 -6.65
C GLU A 10 16.82 5.95 -7.54
N ILE A 11 16.37 6.80 -8.47
CA ILE A 11 15.30 6.47 -9.42
C ILE A 11 15.73 5.33 -10.36
N ASP A 12 16.96 5.38 -10.87
CA ASP A 12 17.47 4.30 -11.72
C ASP A 12 17.71 3.02 -10.92
N THR A 13 18.10 3.09 -9.65
CA THR A 13 18.19 1.91 -8.77
C THR A 13 16.83 1.27 -8.58
N ILE A 14 15.81 2.07 -8.22
CA ILE A 14 14.44 1.57 -8.07
C ILE A 14 13.96 0.93 -9.38
N ARG A 15 14.13 1.61 -10.52
CA ARG A 15 13.69 1.11 -11.83
C ARG A 15 14.38 -0.20 -12.23
N GLU A 16 15.64 -0.40 -11.85
CA GLU A 16 16.33 -1.68 -12.05
C GLU A 16 15.64 -2.81 -11.29
N GLU A 17 15.14 -2.56 -10.07
CA GLU A 17 14.37 -3.57 -9.31
C GLU A 17 13.10 -4.03 -10.06
N TYR A 18 12.39 -3.12 -10.75
CA TYR A 18 11.21 -3.50 -11.56
C TYR A 18 11.62 -4.42 -12.73
N ILE A 19 12.79 -4.18 -13.32
CA ILE A 19 13.32 -4.99 -14.43
C ILE A 19 13.75 -6.36 -13.92
N GLU A 20 14.54 -6.41 -12.85
CA GLU A 20 15.11 -7.63 -12.31
C GLU A 20 14.06 -8.56 -11.72
N LEU A 21 13.03 -8.01 -11.08
CA LEU A 21 11.95 -8.78 -10.45
C LEU A 21 10.77 -9.06 -11.38
N GLY A 22 10.77 -8.52 -12.61
CA GLY A 22 9.79 -8.84 -13.64
C GLY A 22 8.34 -8.58 -13.23
N VAL A 23 8.09 -7.45 -12.57
CA VAL A 23 6.75 -7.08 -12.08
C VAL A 23 5.76 -6.86 -13.23
N ALA A 24 4.47 -7.18 -13.02
CA ALA A 24 3.55 -7.43 -14.14
C ALA A 24 3.14 -6.18 -14.91
N GLN A 25 3.16 -5.00 -14.29
CA GLN A 25 2.64 -3.77 -14.86
C GLN A 25 3.73 -2.91 -15.50
N GLY A 26 4.96 -3.43 -15.60
CA GLY A 26 6.09 -2.78 -16.25
C GLY A 26 6.85 -1.80 -15.34
N VAL A 27 7.74 -1.03 -15.95
CA VAL A 27 8.71 -0.16 -15.26
C VAL A 27 8.26 1.31 -15.31
N PRO A 28 7.95 1.96 -14.18
CA PRO A 28 7.51 3.35 -14.16
C PRO A 28 8.57 4.28 -14.75
N GLY A 29 8.17 5.19 -15.64
CA GLY A 29 9.05 6.21 -16.22
C GLY A 29 9.68 7.11 -15.15
N ARG A 30 10.88 7.65 -15.42
CA ARG A 30 11.60 8.51 -14.46
C ARG A 30 10.75 9.69 -13.93
N GLY A 31 9.91 10.27 -14.78
CA GLY A 31 9.03 11.39 -14.42
C GLY A 31 7.86 11.03 -13.50
N GLN A 32 7.66 9.74 -13.18
CA GLN A 32 6.59 9.28 -12.29
C GLN A 32 7.05 9.18 -10.83
N PHE A 33 8.34 9.36 -10.56
CA PHE A 33 8.89 9.31 -9.20
C PHE A 33 8.88 10.70 -8.57
N GLY A 34 8.49 10.76 -7.30
CA GLY A 34 8.45 11.97 -6.51
C GLY A 34 8.37 11.69 -5.01
N VAL A 35 8.24 12.75 -4.21
CA VAL A 35 8.05 12.61 -2.75
C VAL A 35 6.59 12.27 -2.47
N SER A 36 6.36 11.21 -1.68
CA SER A 36 5.03 10.85 -1.18
C SER A 36 5.01 10.79 0.33
N ALA A 37 3.95 11.33 0.95
CA ALA A 37 3.73 11.23 2.40
C ALA A 37 3.37 9.80 2.84
N THR A 38 2.95 8.95 1.91
CA THR A 38 2.66 7.53 2.14
C THR A 38 3.83 6.64 1.74
N ASN A 39 4.99 7.23 1.40
CA ASN A 39 6.16 6.44 1.06
C ASN A 39 6.70 5.72 2.30
N THR A 40 6.55 4.40 2.30
CA THR A 40 7.07 3.50 3.34
C THR A 40 8.16 2.58 2.80
N GLY A 41 8.60 2.80 1.56
CA GLY A 41 9.65 2.03 0.92
C GLY A 41 11.04 2.40 1.43
N ASP A 42 12.04 1.70 0.90
CA ASP A 42 13.43 1.82 1.34
C ASP A 42 14.13 3.09 0.80
N TYR A 43 13.45 3.83 -0.08
CA TYR A 43 13.95 4.97 -0.84
C TYR A 43 13.22 6.28 -0.50
N THR A 44 13.83 7.41 -0.82
CA THR A 44 13.26 8.76 -0.58
C THR A 44 12.17 9.16 -1.56
N VAL A 45 12.09 8.47 -2.71
CA VAL A 45 11.09 8.69 -3.75
C VAL A 45 10.15 7.49 -3.89
N ALA A 46 8.93 7.78 -4.36
CA ALA A 46 7.88 6.83 -4.63
C ALA A 46 7.29 7.07 -6.02
N VAL A 47 6.67 6.04 -6.61
CA VAL A 47 5.80 6.23 -7.77
C VAL A 47 4.58 7.04 -7.33
N ILE A 48 4.30 8.13 -8.03
CA ILE A 48 3.20 9.04 -7.72
C ILE A 48 2.02 8.74 -8.64
N ASN A 49 0.89 8.37 -8.04
CA ASN A 49 -0.39 8.28 -8.72
C ASN A 49 -1.31 9.41 -8.25
N GLY A 50 -1.62 10.35 -9.14
CA GLY A 50 -2.44 11.52 -8.83
C GLY A 50 -3.88 11.18 -8.48
N ASP A 51 -4.45 10.17 -9.12
CA ASP A 51 -5.84 9.75 -8.90
C ASP A 51 -5.99 9.07 -7.54
N PHE A 52 -5.10 8.13 -7.22
CA PHE A 52 -5.04 7.49 -5.90
C PHE A 52 -4.86 8.55 -4.80
N ASN A 53 -3.91 9.47 -4.95
CA ASN A 53 -3.66 10.52 -3.97
C ASN A 53 -4.88 11.42 -3.76
N SER A 54 -5.60 11.78 -4.85
CA SER A 54 -6.80 12.60 -4.79
C SER A 54 -7.94 11.89 -4.05
N LEU A 55 -8.16 10.61 -4.35
CA LEU A 55 -9.15 9.79 -3.66
C LEU A 55 -8.77 9.55 -2.19
N PHE A 56 -7.49 9.38 -1.88
CA PHE A 56 -7.02 9.18 -0.52
C PHE A 56 -7.26 10.42 0.35
N VAL A 57 -7.02 11.62 -0.20
CA VAL A 57 -7.39 12.88 0.48
C VAL A 57 -8.90 12.97 0.68
N ALA A 58 -9.71 12.56 -0.30
CA ALA A 58 -11.17 12.54 -0.16
C ALA A 58 -11.62 11.58 0.96
N LEU A 59 -10.97 10.42 1.09
CA LEU A 59 -11.20 9.46 2.17
C LEU A 59 -10.86 10.05 3.55
N GLN A 60 -9.71 10.72 3.67
CA GLN A 60 -9.31 11.40 4.90
C GLN A 60 -10.31 12.49 5.33
N LEU A 61 -10.89 13.21 4.38
CA LEU A 61 -11.91 14.23 4.65
C LEU A 61 -13.26 13.61 5.04
N ALA A 62 -13.67 12.55 4.34
CA ALA A 62 -14.96 11.89 4.60
C ALA A 62 -15.01 11.19 5.97
N LEU A 63 -13.87 10.70 6.46
CA LEU A 63 -13.78 9.99 7.73
C LEU A 63 -13.54 10.91 8.95
N GLN A 64 -13.46 12.23 8.77
CA GLN A 64 -13.32 13.16 9.91
C GLN A 64 -14.45 12.95 10.94
N PRO A 65 -14.13 12.92 12.26
CA PRO A 65 -12.84 13.27 12.87
C PRO A 65 -11.86 12.09 13.04
N LEU A 66 -12.08 10.94 12.41
CA LEU A 66 -11.14 9.82 12.45
C LEU A 66 -9.83 10.23 11.75
N SER A 67 -8.70 10.02 12.43
CA SER A 67 -7.38 10.22 11.84
C SER A 67 -6.92 8.90 11.23
N LEU A 68 -6.72 8.88 9.92
CA LEU A 68 -6.16 7.71 9.24
C LEU A 68 -4.66 7.65 9.47
N GLN A 69 -4.19 6.57 10.08
CA GLN A 69 -2.78 6.24 10.18
C GLN A 69 -2.43 5.24 9.07
N VAL A 70 -1.48 5.60 8.22
CA VAL A 70 -1.00 4.73 7.15
C VAL A 70 0.13 3.85 7.70
N ASN A 71 -0.06 2.54 7.64
CA ASN A 71 0.98 1.56 7.96
C ASN A 71 1.94 1.38 6.78
N SER A 72 1.40 1.35 5.57
CA SER A 72 2.19 1.18 4.35
C SER A 72 1.51 1.84 3.16
N GLY A 73 2.30 2.47 2.29
CA GLY A 73 1.83 3.03 1.01
C GLY A 73 2.72 2.55 -0.12
N TYR A 74 3.56 3.40 -0.70
CA TYR A 74 4.48 2.93 -1.74
C TYR A 74 5.48 1.89 -1.20
N ARG A 75 5.73 0.85 -2.01
CA ARG A 75 6.76 -0.18 -1.79
C ARG A 75 7.56 -0.37 -3.07
N ASN A 76 8.88 -0.23 -3.03
CA ASN A 76 9.72 -0.63 -4.17
C ASN A 76 9.67 -2.16 -4.35
N PRO A 77 9.96 -2.69 -5.56
CA PRO A 77 9.82 -4.13 -5.84
C PRO A 77 10.61 -5.03 -4.90
N VAL A 78 11.83 -4.67 -4.49
CA VAL A 78 12.59 -5.45 -3.50
C VAL A 78 11.87 -5.47 -2.14
N HIS A 79 11.38 -4.33 -1.66
CA HIS A 79 10.64 -4.27 -0.40
C HIS A 79 9.36 -5.11 -0.47
N ASN A 80 8.61 -5.02 -1.57
CA ASN A 80 7.41 -5.81 -1.76
C ASN A 80 7.72 -7.32 -1.80
N ALA A 81 8.80 -7.72 -2.49
CA ALA A 81 9.19 -9.12 -2.64
C ALA A 81 9.71 -9.78 -1.37
N TYR A 82 10.55 -9.06 -0.62
CA TYR A 82 11.39 -9.66 0.42
C TYR A 82 11.05 -9.20 1.83
N HIS A 83 10.37 -8.05 2.00
CA HIS A 83 10.03 -7.53 3.32
C HIS A 83 8.56 -7.76 3.72
N VAL A 84 7.65 -7.93 2.75
CA VAL A 84 6.22 -8.25 3.02
C VAL A 84 5.95 -9.76 2.97
N GLY A 85 6.75 -10.53 2.22
CA GLY A 85 6.72 -12.00 2.22
C GLY A 85 5.66 -12.62 1.29
N LYS A 86 5.68 -13.96 1.17
CA LYS A 86 4.84 -14.77 0.25
C LYS A 86 3.31 -14.72 0.51
N ALA A 87 2.87 -13.94 1.50
CA ALA A 87 1.48 -13.90 1.93
C ALA A 87 0.63 -12.86 1.16
N SER A 88 1.24 -11.95 0.40
CA SER A 88 0.54 -10.85 -0.30
C SER A 88 0.33 -11.10 -1.80
N GLY A 89 0.05 -12.34 -2.20
CA GLY A 89 -0.05 -12.72 -3.62
C GLY A 89 1.31 -12.73 -4.33
N ALA A 90 1.30 -12.81 -5.66
CA ALA A 90 2.53 -12.67 -6.43
C ALA A 90 3.05 -11.24 -6.31
N VAL A 91 4.35 -11.09 -6.02
CA VAL A 91 5.06 -9.79 -6.01
C VAL A 91 4.71 -8.96 -7.24
N SER A 92 4.49 -9.62 -8.38
CA SER A 92 4.16 -9.01 -9.65
C SER A 92 2.85 -8.22 -9.65
N ASP A 93 1.95 -8.42 -8.68
CA ASP A 93 0.56 -7.94 -8.79
C ASP A 93 0.23 -6.82 -7.78
N SER A 94 1.16 -6.46 -6.89
CA SER A 94 0.85 -5.48 -5.83
C SER A 94 0.87 -4.04 -6.34
N TRP A 95 -0.27 -3.35 -6.19
CA TRP A 95 -0.45 -1.94 -6.52
C TRP A 95 0.31 -0.96 -5.59
N HIS A 96 0.83 -1.43 -4.46
CA HIS A 96 1.77 -0.66 -3.63
C HIS A 96 3.01 -0.24 -4.43
N GLN A 97 3.45 -1.08 -5.38
CA GLN A 97 4.59 -0.79 -6.25
C GLN A 97 4.29 0.30 -7.27
N TYR A 98 3.06 0.76 -7.40
CA TYR A 98 2.69 1.78 -8.39
C TYR A 98 2.09 3.02 -7.72
N GLY A 99 2.18 3.10 -6.40
CA GLY A 99 1.65 4.23 -5.63
C GLY A 99 0.12 4.23 -5.57
N CYS A 100 -0.51 3.06 -5.71
CA CYS A 100 -1.96 2.93 -5.86
C CYS A 100 -2.58 2.00 -4.82
N ALA A 101 -1.87 1.74 -3.73
CA ALA A 101 -2.42 1.03 -2.59
C ALA A 101 -1.92 1.62 -1.28
N ALA A 102 -2.70 1.44 -0.22
CA ALA A 102 -2.32 1.78 1.14
C ALA A 102 -2.96 0.83 2.15
N ASP A 103 -2.21 0.52 3.20
CA ASP A 103 -2.68 -0.19 4.37
C ASP A 103 -2.95 0.82 5.48
N ILE A 104 -4.21 0.94 5.90
CA ILE A 104 -4.64 1.88 6.93
C ILE A 104 -4.78 1.12 8.26
N GLN A 105 -4.07 1.56 9.29
CA GLN A 105 -4.15 0.99 10.63
C GLN A 105 -5.58 1.06 11.17
N THR A 106 -6.11 -0.06 11.65
CA THR A 106 -7.36 -0.04 12.42
C THR A 106 -7.11 0.44 13.85
N VAL A 107 -8.10 1.11 14.44
CA VAL A 107 -8.07 1.51 15.84
C VAL A 107 -9.23 0.90 16.62
N PRO A 108 -9.00 0.43 17.86
CA PRO A 108 -7.71 0.41 18.56
C PRO A 108 -6.72 -0.61 17.97
N ILE A 109 -5.42 -0.31 18.06
CA ILE A 109 -4.37 -1.29 17.78
C ILE A 109 -4.54 -2.45 18.77
N LEU A 110 -4.72 -3.66 18.23
CA LEU A 110 -5.01 -4.83 19.04
C LEU A 110 -3.72 -5.39 19.68
N PRO A 111 -3.75 -5.76 20.98
CA PRO A 111 -2.68 -6.54 21.57
C PRO A 111 -2.72 -7.99 21.03
N VAL A 112 -1.69 -8.79 21.35
CA VAL A 112 -1.61 -10.22 20.94
C VAL A 112 -2.86 -11.02 21.35
N PHE A 113 -3.47 -10.68 22.49
CA PHE A 113 -4.71 -11.30 22.98
C PHE A 113 -5.77 -10.23 23.23
N PRO A 114 -6.51 -9.81 22.19
CA PRO A 114 -7.54 -8.79 22.33
C PRO A 114 -8.76 -9.33 23.06
N THR A 115 -9.42 -8.47 23.85
CA THR A 115 -10.76 -8.77 24.37
C THR A 115 -11.80 -8.70 23.24
N ALA A 116 -12.95 -9.36 23.42
CA ALA A 116 -14.05 -9.30 22.46
C ALA A 116 -14.50 -7.85 22.18
N ALA A 117 -14.47 -6.97 23.18
CA ALA A 117 -14.83 -5.56 23.03
C ALA A 117 -13.81 -4.79 22.17
N GLN A 118 -12.51 -5.05 22.35
CA GLN A 118 -11.47 -4.44 21.52
C GLN A 118 -11.57 -4.91 20.07
N LEU A 119 -11.85 -6.21 19.88
CA LEU A 119 -12.04 -6.78 18.56
C LEU A 119 -13.24 -6.15 17.84
N ALA A 120 -14.39 -6.06 18.51
CA ALA A 120 -15.59 -5.43 17.96
C ALA A 120 -15.37 -3.95 17.61
N ALA A 121 -14.61 -3.21 18.42
CA ALA A 121 -14.27 -1.82 18.14
C ALA A 121 -13.37 -1.68 16.91
N ALA A 122 -12.33 -2.51 16.80
CA ALA A 122 -11.45 -2.52 15.63
C ALA A 122 -12.20 -2.94 14.36
N GLN A 123 -13.14 -3.89 14.46
CA GLN A 123 -14.01 -4.27 13.36
C GLN A 123 -14.91 -3.12 12.92
N SER A 124 -15.54 -2.42 13.86
CA SER A 124 -16.40 -1.27 13.54
C SER A 124 -15.61 -0.15 12.85
N TYR A 125 -14.36 0.08 13.27
CA TYR A 125 -13.47 1.02 12.59
C TYR A 125 -13.11 0.55 11.18
N TRP A 126 -12.72 -0.73 11.04
CA TRP A 126 -12.42 -1.34 9.75
C TRP A 126 -13.60 -1.17 8.78
N ASP A 127 -14.81 -1.52 9.21
CA ASP A 127 -16.03 -1.45 8.40
C ASP A 127 -16.31 0.00 7.96
N ALA A 128 -16.17 0.98 8.86
CA ALA A 128 -16.36 2.39 8.53
C ALA A 128 -15.36 2.91 7.47
N VAL A 129 -14.07 2.53 7.58
CA VAL A 129 -13.05 2.90 6.59
C VAL A 129 -13.31 2.21 5.26
N ALA A 130 -13.62 0.91 5.28
CA ALA A 130 -13.88 0.10 4.10
C ALA A 130 -15.10 0.61 3.33
N ASP A 131 -16.24 0.84 4.00
CA ASP A 131 -17.47 1.35 3.39
C ASP A 131 -17.22 2.71 2.72
N GLN A 132 -16.51 3.60 3.39
CA GLN A 132 -16.20 4.92 2.85
C GLN A 132 -15.23 4.83 1.66
N ALA A 133 -14.22 3.96 1.72
CA ALA A 133 -13.28 3.73 0.62
C ALA A 133 -14.00 3.15 -0.61
N LEU A 134 -14.86 2.14 -0.43
CA LEU A 134 -15.70 1.58 -1.49
C LEU A 134 -16.60 2.65 -2.12
N SER A 135 -17.20 3.53 -1.31
CA SER A 135 -18.06 4.61 -1.82
C SER A 135 -17.32 5.66 -2.66
N LEU A 136 -16.00 5.76 -2.48
CA LEU A 136 -15.12 6.65 -3.24
C LEU A 136 -14.49 5.96 -4.46
N GLY A 137 -14.76 4.67 -4.66
CA GLY A 137 -14.30 3.91 -5.83
C GLY A 137 -12.98 3.15 -5.63
N PHE A 138 -12.50 3.00 -4.40
CA PHE A 138 -11.42 2.06 -4.11
C PHE A 138 -11.91 0.61 -4.18
N THR A 139 -11.01 -0.30 -4.52
CA THR A 139 -11.13 -1.70 -4.13
C THR A 139 -10.63 -1.83 -2.68
N VAL A 140 -11.28 -2.69 -1.91
CA VAL A 140 -10.88 -3.01 -0.53
C VAL A 140 -10.67 -4.51 -0.44
N GLU A 141 -9.52 -4.94 0.03
CA GLU A 141 -9.27 -6.37 0.28
C GLU A 141 -10.24 -6.86 1.37
N PRO A 142 -10.92 -8.00 1.16
CA PRO A 142 -11.89 -8.48 2.13
C PRO A 142 -11.21 -8.85 3.46
N ARG A 143 -11.82 -8.45 4.57
CA ARG A 143 -11.42 -8.93 5.90
C ARG A 143 -11.86 -10.38 6.11
N ASP A 144 -11.05 -11.15 6.82
CA ASP A 144 -11.41 -12.52 7.20
C ASP A 144 -12.71 -12.55 8.04
N PRO A 145 -13.65 -13.47 7.74
CA PRO A 145 -14.86 -13.64 8.55
C PRO A 145 -14.58 -14.12 9.99
N ASP A 146 -13.48 -14.85 10.24
CA ASP A 146 -12.96 -15.15 11.58
C ASP A 146 -11.82 -14.17 11.96
N PRO A 147 -12.14 -13.11 12.73
CA PRO A 147 -11.16 -12.10 13.12
C PRO A 147 -10.06 -12.62 14.07
N GLN A 148 -10.17 -13.84 14.60
CA GLN A 148 -9.16 -14.47 15.45
C GLN A 148 -8.19 -15.36 14.66
N HIS A 149 -8.55 -15.75 13.44
CA HIS A 149 -7.77 -16.67 12.60
C HIS A 149 -7.82 -16.26 11.13
N ALA A 150 -7.26 -15.08 10.82
CA ALA A 150 -7.17 -14.64 9.43
C ALA A 150 -6.40 -15.66 8.58
N ASP A 151 -7.07 -16.22 7.58
CA ASP A 151 -6.45 -17.00 6.52
C ASP A 151 -5.65 -16.08 5.59
N ALA A 152 -4.62 -16.62 4.92
CA ALA A 152 -3.69 -15.84 4.10
C ALA A 152 -4.30 -15.24 2.80
N SER A 153 -5.58 -15.46 2.55
CA SER A 153 -6.36 -14.97 1.42
C SER A 153 -7.20 -13.74 1.78
N PHE A 154 -7.15 -13.29 3.04
CA PHE A 154 -7.90 -12.16 3.55
C PHE A 154 -7.00 -11.22 4.35
N SER A 155 -7.37 -9.94 4.41
CA SER A 155 -6.76 -9.04 5.39
C SER A 155 -7.20 -9.43 6.81
N GLY A 156 -6.27 -9.40 7.76
CA GLY A 156 -6.63 -9.42 9.17
C GLY A 156 -7.31 -8.11 9.60
N VAL A 157 -8.01 -8.12 10.75
CA VAL A 157 -8.66 -6.93 11.31
C VAL A 157 -7.70 -5.79 11.69
N GLY A 158 -6.38 -6.02 11.65
CA GLY A 158 -5.35 -5.06 12.07
C GLY A 158 -5.13 -3.88 11.10
N HIS A 159 -5.60 -3.98 9.85
CA HIS A 159 -5.55 -2.89 8.88
C HIS A 159 -6.64 -3.05 7.81
N VAL A 160 -6.90 -1.98 7.08
CA VAL A 160 -7.74 -1.95 5.88
C VAL A 160 -6.82 -1.73 4.70
N HIS A 161 -6.70 -2.72 3.82
CA HIS A 161 -5.99 -2.55 2.56
C HIS A 161 -6.95 -1.94 1.52
N ILE A 162 -6.56 -0.80 0.95
CA ILE A 162 -7.28 -0.15 -0.14
C ILE A 162 -6.37 -0.05 -1.36
N GLU A 163 -6.96 -0.19 -2.55
CA GLU A 163 -6.23 -0.08 -3.79
C GLU A 163 -7.06 0.52 -4.92
N LEU A 164 -6.35 1.05 -5.92
CA LEU A 164 -6.89 1.47 -7.21
C LEU A 164 -6.08 0.73 -8.28
N GLU A 165 -6.78 0.04 -9.20
CA GLU A 165 -6.12 -0.56 -10.35
C GLU A 165 -5.46 0.55 -11.19
N CYS A 166 -4.15 0.47 -11.40
CA CYS A 166 -3.40 1.54 -12.05
C CYS A 166 -2.30 1.03 -12.97
N PRO A 167 -2.67 0.30 -14.05
CA PRO A 167 -1.69 -0.15 -15.02
C PRO A 167 -0.89 1.04 -15.55
N LEU A 168 0.42 0.88 -15.73
CA LEU A 168 1.19 1.88 -16.44
C LEU A 168 0.58 2.03 -17.84
N ALA A 169 0.45 3.29 -18.29
CA ALA A 169 0.03 3.55 -19.66
C ALA A 169 0.98 2.82 -20.63
N PRO A 170 0.45 2.18 -21.69
CA PRO A 170 1.26 1.39 -22.62
C PRO A 170 2.33 2.20 -23.35
#